data_AF-A0A924B7U8-F1
#
_entry.id   AF-A0A924B7U8-F1
#
_cell.length_a   1.000
_cell.length_b   1.000
_cell.length_c   1.000
_cell.angle_alpha   90.00
_cell.angle_beta   90.00
_cell.angle_gamma   90.00
#
_symmetry.space_group_name_H-M   'P 1'
#
loop_
_entity.id
_entity.type
_entity.pdbx_description
1 polymer ?
#
loop_
_entity_poly.entity_id
_entity_poly.type
_entity_poly.pdbx_seq_one_letter_code
_entity_poly.pdbx_strand_id
1 'polypeptide(L)'
;MENVTPTLILLWDVKRALEKGLSVSNGIQSFVKRDIRHEFAQFVRAWLSHFQTDKEGLSTKHLNPTRRHLLSLLEHGLKGQAILDALKSYELELIMSCEDEIQSHIAKLPLILLIPLMGLIFPSLMMLLVFPALKMFQF
;
A
#
# COMPACT_ATOMS: atom_id res chain seq x y z
N MET A 1 13.60 -0.53 6.00
CA MET A 1 12.31 -1.26 5.92
C MET A 1 11.22 -0.24 6.15
N GLU A 2 10.98 0.62 5.17
CA GLU A 2 10.28 1.89 5.36
C GLU A 2 9.07 1.92 4.42
N ASN A 3 7.90 2.29 4.97
CA ASN A 3 6.60 2.43 4.30
C ASN A 3 5.71 1.17 4.19
N VAL A 4 5.54 0.39 5.27
CA VAL A 4 4.26 -0.34 5.41
C VAL A 4 3.17 0.70 5.64
N THR A 5 2.16 0.76 4.77
CA THR A 5 1.06 1.72 4.86
C THR A 5 0.42 1.65 6.26
N PRO A 6 0.25 2.77 6.98
CA PRO A 6 -0.27 2.79 8.36
C PRO A 6 -1.66 2.12 8.50
N THR A 7 -2.39 1.99 7.39
CA THR A 7 -3.64 1.26 7.26
C THR A 7 -3.47 -0.26 7.48
N LEU A 8 -2.40 -0.86 6.96
CA LEU A 8 -2.08 -2.28 7.19
C LEU A 8 -1.69 -2.53 8.64
N ILE A 9 -0.92 -1.61 9.24
CA ILE A 9 -0.52 -1.70 10.65
C ILE A 9 -1.76 -1.69 11.56
N LEU A 10 -2.70 -0.78 11.31
CA LEU A 10 -3.98 -0.74 12.04
C LEU A 10 -4.77 -2.04 11.86
N LEU A 11 -4.87 -2.52 10.62
CA LEU A 11 -5.58 -3.78 10.32
C LEU A 11 -4.97 -4.96 11.08
N TRP A 12 -3.64 -5.08 11.08
CA TRP A 12 -2.93 -6.14 11.79
C TRP A 12 -3.08 -6.06 13.30
N ASP A 13 -2.97 -4.86 13.88
CA ASP A 13 -3.10 -4.69 15.33
C ASP A 13 -4.54 -5.04 15.80
N VAL A 14 -5.56 -4.69 15.01
CA VAL A 14 -6.96 -5.06 15.30
C VAL A 14 -7.21 -6.56 15.09
N LYS A 15 -6.76 -7.12 13.96
CA LYS A 15 -6.87 -8.56 13.68
C LYS A 15 -6.23 -9.38 14.80
N ARG A 16 -5.00 -9.02 15.20
CA ARG A 16 -4.27 -9.70 16.26
C ARG A 16 -4.97 -9.58 17.62
N ALA A 17 -5.64 -8.46 17.90
CA ALA A 17 -6.44 -8.31 19.11
C ALA A 17 -7.65 -9.25 19.08
N LEU A 18 -8.38 -9.31 17.96
CA LEU A 18 -9.53 -10.19 17.79
C LEU A 18 -9.17 -11.67 17.85
N GLU A 19 -8.05 -12.08 17.25
CA GLU A 19 -7.55 -13.47 17.32
C GLU A 19 -7.20 -13.90 18.75
N LYS A 20 -6.86 -12.95 19.63
CA LYS A 20 -6.62 -13.19 21.06
C LYS A 20 -7.89 -13.13 21.91
N GLY A 21 -9.07 -12.93 21.31
CA GLY A 21 -10.33 -12.73 22.01
C GLY A 21 -10.46 -11.36 22.69
N LEU A 22 -9.63 -10.37 22.32
CA LEU A 22 -9.74 -9.00 22.81
C LEU A 22 -10.71 -8.18 21.94
N SER A 23 -11.21 -7.08 22.49
CA SER A 23 -12.11 -6.19 21.75
C SER A 23 -11.39 -5.40 20.65
N VAL A 24 -12.15 -4.96 19.64
CA VAL A 24 -11.67 -4.08 18.57
C VAL A 24 -11.07 -2.79 19.13
N SER A 25 -11.69 -2.23 20.18
CA SER A 25 -11.21 -1.04 20.89
C SER A 25 -9.80 -1.23 21.44
N ASN A 26 -9.49 -2.41 22.01
CA ASN A 26 -8.14 -2.71 22.49
C ASN A 26 -7.12 -2.73 21.34
N GLY A 27 -7.47 -3.31 20.18
CA GLY A 27 -6.61 -3.30 19.00
C GLY A 27 -6.31 -1.88 18.49
N ILE A 28 -7.34 -1.02 18.42
CA ILE A 28 -7.18 0.38 18.00
C ILE A 28 -6.32 1.14 19.02
N GLN A 29 -6.52 0.91 20.32
CA GLN A 29 -5.69 1.53 21.36
C GLN A 29 -4.23 1.08 21.27
N SER A 30 -3.96 -0.19 20.98
CA SER A 30 -2.60 -0.69 20.74
C SER A 30 -1.93 0.02 19.57
N PHE A 31 -2.67 0.27 18.49
CA PHE A 31 -2.19 1.04 17.34
C PHE A 31 -1.87 2.50 17.71
N VAL A 32 -2.78 3.18 18.44
CA VAL A 32 -2.59 4.58 18.86
C VAL A 32 -1.43 4.73 19.86
N LYS A 33 -1.23 3.75 20.75
CA LYS A 33 -0.14 3.75 21.76
C LYS A 33 1.24 3.56 21.15
N ARG A 34 1.34 3.02 19.93
CA ARG A 34 2.61 2.79 19.24
C ARG A 34 3.33 4.07 18.79
N ASP A 35 2.74 5.25 19.09
CA ASP A 35 3.25 6.60 18.81
C ASP A 35 3.78 6.77 17.38
N ILE A 36 3.02 6.25 16.42
CA ILE A 36 3.32 6.44 15.00
C ILE A 36 3.00 7.90 14.68
N ARG A 37 4.03 8.72 14.44
CA ARG A 37 3.91 10.11 13.98
C ARG A 37 3.41 10.18 12.53
N HIS A 38 2.17 9.74 12.30
CA HIS A 38 1.53 9.77 11.00
C HIS A 38 0.16 10.42 11.11
N GLU A 39 -0.19 11.26 10.13
CA GLU A 39 -1.49 11.96 10.05
C GLU A 39 -2.69 11.02 10.22
N PHE A 40 -2.63 9.83 9.64
CA PHE A 40 -3.68 8.83 9.77
C PHE A 40 -3.84 8.31 11.21
N ALA A 41 -2.76 8.14 11.97
CA ALA A 41 -2.85 7.70 13.36
C ALA A 41 -3.52 8.76 14.25
N GLN A 42 -3.22 10.05 13.99
CA GLN A 42 -3.90 11.17 14.64
C GLN A 42 -5.38 11.21 14.28
N PHE A 43 -5.72 10.99 13.01
CA PHE A 43 -7.11 10.90 12.55
C PHE A 43 -7.86 9.76 13.25
N VAL A 44 -7.29 8.55 13.32
CA VAL A 44 -7.89 7.39 13.97
C VAL A 44 -8.11 7.66 15.46
N ARG A 45 -7.17 8.35 16.13
CA ARG A 45 -7.31 8.76 17.53
C ARG A 45 -8.48 9.73 17.72
N ALA A 46 -8.58 10.75 16.87
CA ALA A 46 -9.70 11.70 16.90
C ALA A 46 -11.03 10.98 16.64
N TRP A 47 -11.11 10.18 15.57
CA TRP A 47 -12.29 9.38 15.23
C TRP A 47 -12.74 8.46 16.38
N LEU A 48 -11.81 7.77 17.07
CA LEU A 48 -12.16 6.93 18.22
C LEU A 48 -12.76 7.74 19.38
N SER A 49 -12.18 8.90 19.70
CA SER A 49 -12.72 9.77 20.76
C SER A 49 -14.11 10.33 20.44
N HIS A 50 -14.37 10.64 19.16
CA HIS A 50 -15.68 11.09 18.71
C HIS A 50 -16.72 9.97 18.78
N PHE A 51 -16.35 8.74 18.37
CA PHE A 51 -17.22 7.58 18.47
C PHE A 51 -17.65 7.28 19.91
N GLN A 52 -16.79 7.54 20.90
CA GLN A 52 -17.10 7.36 22.33
C GLN A 52 -17.96 8.48 22.92
N THR A 53 -17.96 9.68 22.33
CA THR A 53 -18.63 10.88 22.87
C THR A 53 -20.02 11.11 22.25
N ASP A 54 -20.49 10.19 21.40
CA ASP A 54 -21.81 10.23 20.72
C ASP A 54 -22.11 11.55 20.00
N LYS A 55 -21.06 12.22 19.50
CA LYS A 55 -21.18 13.40 18.63
C LYS A 55 -21.13 12.94 17.19
N GLU A 56 -22.00 13.52 16.35
CA GLU A 56 -22.09 13.24 14.91
C GLU A 56 -20.70 13.00 14.29
N GLY A 57 -20.54 11.83 13.67
CA GLY A 57 -19.24 11.25 13.35
C GLY A 57 -18.34 12.13 12.49
N LEU A 58 -17.03 12.00 12.67
CA LEU A 58 -16.05 12.68 11.82
C LEU A 58 -16.30 12.35 10.35
N SER A 59 -16.36 13.37 9.50
CA SER A 59 -16.48 13.18 8.05
C SER A 59 -15.26 12.40 7.52
N THR A 60 -15.47 11.13 7.16
CA THR A 60 -14.46 10.26 6.54
C THR A 60 -14.32 10.50 5.04
N LYS A 61 -15.02 11.50 4.47
CA LYS A 61 -15.06 11.79 3.02
C LYS A 61 -13.71 12.20 2.43
N HIS A 62 -12.81 12.78 3.23
CA HIS A 62 -11.48 13.19 2.79
C HIS A 62 -10.45 12.05 2.77
N LEU A 63 -10.82 10.86 3.24
CA LEU A 63 -9.93 9.71 3.28
C LEU A 63 -9.94 8.94 1.98
N ASN A 64 -8.79 8.32 1.67
CA ASN A 64 -8.68 7.34 0.61
C ASN A 64 -9.77 6.23 0.79
N PRO A 65 -10.44 5.78 -0.29
CA PRO A 65 -11.48 4.75 -0.24
C PRO A 65 -11.09 3.51 0.58
N THR A 66 -9.85 3.06 0.49
CA THR A 66 -9.27 1.96 1.26
C THR A 66 -9.34 2.23 2.78
N ARG A 67 -8.90 3.42 3.21
CA ARG A 67 -8.95 3.82 4.63
C ARG A 67 -10.39 3.95 5.13
N ARG A 68 -11.29 4.46 4.28
CA ARG A 68 -12.72 4.59 4.59
C ARG A 68 -13.38 3.21 4.78
N HIS A 69 -13.07 2.25 3.91
CA HIS A 69 -13.59 0.89 4.04
C HIS A 69 -13.14 0.23 5.34
N LEU A 70 -11.85 0.34 5.67
CA LEU A 70 -11.33 -0.17 6.94
C LEU A 70 -12.03 0.46 8.16
N LEU A 71 -12.17 1.78 8.19
CA LEU A 71 -12.86 2.46 9.28
C LEU A 71 -14.32 2.01 9.40
N SER A 72 -15.03 1.86 8.28
CA SER A 72 -16.38 1.30 8.26
C SER A 72 -16.40 -0.09 8.89
N LEU A 73 -15.50 -1.00 8.52
CA LEU A 73 -15.43 -2.32 9.15
C LEU A 73 -15.19 -2.22 10.67
N LEU A 74 -14.29 -1.32 11.10
CA LEU A 74 -14.03 -1.09 12.52
C LEU A 74 -15.26 -0.53 13.26
N GLU A 75 -16.07 0.34 12.64
CA GLU A 75 -17.34 0.80 13.22
C GLU A 75 -18.31 -0.35 13.50
N HIS A 76 -18.44 -1.28 12.55
CA HIS A 76 -19.27 -2.47 12.72
C HIS A 76 -18.76 -3.34 13.87
N GLY A 77 -17.44 -3.51 13.99
CA GLY A 77 -16.82 -4.26 15.09
C GLY A 77 -16.94 -3.58 16.45
N LEU A 78 -16.88 -2.25 16.50
CA LEU A 78 -17.13 -1.47 17.72
C LEU A 78 -18.60 -1.55 18.16
N LYS A 79 -19.53 -1.71 17.21
CA LYS A 79 -20.96 -2.00 17.49
C LYS A 79 -21.23 -3.45 17.92
N GLY A 80 -20.18 -4.27 18.07
CA GLY A 80 -20.27 -5.65 18.54
C GLY A 80 -20.52 -6.69 17.44
N GLN A 81 -20.41 -6.33 16.16
CA GLN A 81 -20.52 -7.29 15.07
C GLN A 81 -19.22 -8.10 14.90
N ALA A 82 -19.35 -9.34 14.46
CA ALA A 82 -18.21 -10.18 14.12
C ALA A 82 -17.58 -9.70 12.80
N ILE A 83 -16.41 -9.07 12.89
CA ILE A 83 -15.71 -8.48 11.73
C ILE A 83 -14.41 -9.20 11.35
N LEU A 84 -14.05 -10.28 12.07
CA LEU A 84 -12.76 -10.96 11.88
C LEU A 84 -12.59 -11.53 10.47
N ASP A 85 -13.62 -12.19 9.93
CA ASP A 85 -13.55 -12.77 8.58
C ASP A 85 -13.53 -11.67 7.52
N ALA A 86 -14.32 -10.60 7.69
CA ALA A 86 -14.29 -9.44 6.80
C ALA A 86 -12.91 -8.75 6.80
N LEU A 87 -12.27 -8.64 7.96
CA LEU A 87 -10.89 -8.13 8.10
C LEU A 87 -9.88 -9.01 7.35
N LYS A 88 -10.01 -10.33 7.43
CA LYS A 88 -9.13 -11.28 6.71
C LYS A 88 -9.32 -11.20 5.20
N SER A 89 -10.57 -11.17 4.73
CA SER A 89 -10.87 -10.99 3.31
C SER A 89 -10.30 -9.68 2.79
N TYR A 90 -10.49 -8.59 3.52
CA TYR A 90 -9.98 -7.29 3.14
C TYR A 90 -8.45 -7.21 3.14
N GLU A 91 -7.77 -7.92 4.07
CA GLU A 91 -6.31 -8.06 4.05
C GLU A 91 -5.83 -8.78 2.77
N LEU A 92 -6.50 -9.87 2.38
CA LEU A 92 -6.16 -10.60 1.16
C LEU A 92 -6.36 -9.72 -0.08
N GLU A 93 -7.46 -8.97 -0.15
CA GLU A 93 -7.71 -8.02 -1.25
C GLU A 93 -6.60 -6.96 -1.35
N LEU A 94 -6.15 -6.43 -0.21
CA LEU A 94 -5.05 -5.47 -0.17
C LEU A 94 -3.72 -6.06 -0.65
N ILE A 95 -3.42 -7.29 -0.23
CA ILE A 95 -2.20 -8.00 -0.65
C ILE A 95 -2.25 -8.27 -2.15
N MET A 96 -3.36 -8.80 -2.65
CA MET A 96 -3.55 -9.06 -4.08
C MET A 96 -3.43 -7.79 -4.91
N SER A 97 -4.06 -6.69 -4.49
CA SER A 97 -3.93 -5.40 -5.18
C SER A 97 -2.49 -4.89 -5.22
N CYS A 98 -1.72 -5.13 -4.16
CA CYS A 98 -0.30 -4.77 -4.10
C CYS A 98 0.53 -5.66 -5.02
N GLU A 99 0.26 -6.97 -5.05
CA GLU A 99 0.91 -7.91 -5.95
C GLU A 99 0.66 -7.55 -7.42
N ASP A 100 -0.57 -7.21 -7.78
CA ASP A 100 -0.92 -6.77 -9.14
C ASP A 100 -0.18 -5.49 -9.55
N GLU A 101 -0.04 -4.54 -8.63
CA GLU A 101 0.73 -3.31 -8.87
C GLU A 101 2.22 -3.63 -9.09
N ILE A 102 2.80 -4.49 -8.25
CA ILE A 102 4.18 -4.96 -8.39
C ILE A 102 4.37 -5.66 -9.75
N GLN A 103 3.48 -6.59 -10.12
CA GLN A 103 3.54 -7.31 -11.39
C GLN A 103 3.45 -6.36 -12.59
N SER A 104 2.56 -5.36 -12.53
CA SER A 104 2.45 -4.31 -13.56
C SER A 104 3.73 -3.51 -13.72
N HIS A 105 4.40 -3.17 -12.62
CA HIS A 105 5.69 -2.47 -12.65
C HIS A 105 6.82 -3.36 -13.18
N ILE A 106 6.88 -4.63 -12.76
CA ILE A 106 7.86 -5.60 -13.26
C ILE A 106 7.68 -5.84 -14.76
N ALA A 107 6.44 -5.95 -15.24
CA ALA A 107 6.17 -6.18 -16.65
C ALA A 107 6.63 -5.01 -17.55
N LYS A 108 6.65 -3.78 -17.03
CA LYS A 108 7.10 -2.58 -17.76
C LYS A 108 8.62 -2.39 -17.74
N LEU A 109 9.30 -2.98 -16.75
CA LEU A 109 10.73 -2.82 -16.50
C LEU A 109 11.62 -3.26 -17.69
N PRO A 110 11.38 -4.41 -18.35
CA PRO A 110 12.14 -4.82 -19.54
C PRO A 110 12.08 -3.81 -20.68
N LEU A 111 10.91 -3.20 -20.90
CA LEU A 111 10.72 -2.24 -21.99
C LEU A 111 11.44 -0.92 -21.70
N ILE A 112 11.44 -0.49 -20.43
CA ILE A 112 12.20 0.69 -19.98
C ILE A 112 13.71 0.45 -20.12
N LEU A 113 14.19 -0.76 -19.82
CA LEU A 113 15.60 -1.14 -19.95
C LEU A 113 16.04 -1.33 -21.41
N LEU A 114 15.12 -1.64 -22.33
CA LEU A 114 15.42 -1.78 -23.76
C LEU A 114 15.89 -0.46 -24.39
N ILE A 115 15.34 0.68 -23.96
CA ILE A 115 15.66 2.01 -24.49
C ILE A 115 17.15 2.36 -24.30
N PRO A 116 17.72 2.36 -23.08
CA PRO A 116 19.14 2.61 -22.89
C PRO A 116 20.01 1.54 -23.53
N LEU A 117 19.57 0.28 -23.56
CA LEU A 117 20.29 -0.81 -24.24
C LEU A 117 20.41 -0.55 -25.75
N MET A 118 19.33 -0.13 -26.41
CA MET A 118 19.33 0.27 -27.82
C MET A 118 20.26 1.46 -28.07
N GLY A 119 20.28 2.44 -27.16
CA GLY A 119 21.20 3.57 -27.20
C GLY A 119 22.67 3.16 -27.16
N LEU A 120 23.00 1.98 -26.63
CA LEU A 120 24.36 1.43 -26.59
C LEU A 120 24.66 0.50 -27.77
N ILE A 121 23.70 -0.37 -28.13
CA ILE A 121 23.85 -1.37 -29.20
C ILE A 121 23.91 -0.70 -30.58
N PHE A 122 23.06 0.30 -30.83
CA PHE A 122 22.99 0.98 -32.12
C PHE A 122 24.32 1.64 -32.54
N PRO A 123 24.98 2.47 -31.70
CA PRO A 123 26.28 3.05 -32.06
C PRO A 123 27.39 2.00 -32.15
N SER A 124 27.34 0.94 -31.33
CA SER A 124 28.28 -0.18 -31.44
C SER A 124 28.19 -0.87 -32.80
N LEU A 125 26.97 -1.18 -33.27
CA LEU A 125 26.74 -1.75 -34.60
C LEU A 125 27.17 -0.80 -35.72
N MET A 126 26.86 0.49 -35.60
CA MET A 126 27.32 1.50 -36.56
C MET A 126 28.85 1.54 -36.62
N MET A 127 29.55 1.51 -35.49
CA MET A 127 31.01 1.50 -35.46
C MET A 127 31.59 0.23 -36.11
N LEU A 128 30.96 -0.92 -35.86
CA LEU A 128 31.36 -2.21 -36.44
C LEU A 128 31.17 -2.25 -37.96
N LEU A 129 30.15 -1.60 -38.50
CA LEU A 129 29.79 -1.63 -39.93
C LEU A 129 30.47 -0.51 -40.73
N VAL A 130 30.53 0.69 -40.17
CA VAL A 130 31.11 1.88 -40.81
C VAL A 130 32.64 1.77 -40.87
N PHE A 131 33.30 1.23 -39.84
CA PHE A 131 34.77 1.16 -39.81
C PHE A 131 35.37 0.27 -40.93
N PRO A 132 34.89 -0.96 -41.18
CA PRO A 132 35.34 -1.76 -42.32
C PRO A 132 34.94 -1.17 -43.67
N ALA A 133 33.74 -0.57 -43.78
CA ALA A 133 33.30 0.08 -45.00
C ALA A 133 34.21 1.25 -45.39
N LEU A 134 34.59 2.10 -44.43
CA LEU A 134 35.56 3.18 -44.65
C LEU A 134 36.92 2.65 -45.10
N LYS A 135 37.40 1.54 -44.53
CA LYS A 135 38.65 0.88 -44.98
C LYS A 135 38.55 0.34 -46.41
N MET A 136 37.39 -0.16 -46.83
CA MET A 136 37.17 -0.61 -48.21
C MET A 136 37.14 0.55 -49.21
N PHE A 137 36.66 1.73 -48.82
CA PHE A 137 36.62 2.93 -49.66
C PHE A 137 37.94 3.74 -49.70
N GLN A 138 38.91 3.44 -48.83
CA GLN A 138 40.24 4.08 -48.82
C GLN A 138 41.29 3.33 -49.68
N PHE A 139 40.85 2.63 -50.74
CA PHE A 139 41.68 2.19 -51.85
C PHE A 139 41.62 3.19 -53.00
#